data_AF-A0A0S1Y0R2-F1
#
_entry.id   AF-A0A0S1Y0R2-F1
#
_cell.length_a   1.000
_cell.length_b   1.000
_cell.length_c   1.000
_cell.angle_alpha   90.00
_cell.angle_beta   90.00
_cell.angle_gamma   90.00
#
_symmetry.space_group_name_H-M   'P 1'
#
loop_
_entity.id
_entity.type
_entity.pdbx_description
1 polymer ?
#
loop_
_entity_poly.entity_id
_entity_poly.type
_entity_poly.pdbx_seq_one_letter_code
_entity_poly.pdbx_strand_id
1 'polypeptide(L)'
;MKKQKQQTDWDALRRAAAKGKPVPFDADDDLYDPDDEAMVAEAWSEGRVTVTKMGRPPVAIKRPTLNMRIDADVMAHLRASGKGWQTRVNKVLRDAVENGVL
;
A
#
# COMPACT_ATOMS: atom_id res chain seq x y z
N MET A 1 -21.38 19.23 -22.66
CA MET A 1 -21.15 19.84 -21.32
C MET A 1 -19.90 19.21 -20.71
N LYS A 2 -18.81 19.97 -20.53
CA LYS A 2 -17.55 19.46 -19.98
C LYS A 2 -17.66 19.45 -18.45
N LYS A 3 -17.56 18.27 -17.81
CA LYS A 3 -17.48 18.16 -16.34
C LYS A 3 -16.14 18.74 -15.88
N GLN A 4 -16.17 19.85 -15.13
CA GLN A 4 -14.99 20.34 -14.42
C GLN A 4 -14.60 19.32 -13.35
N LYS A 5 -13.40 18.75 -13.47
CA LYS A 5 -12.77 18.03 -12.35
C LYS A 5 -12.35 19.10 -11.36
N GLN A 6 -13.06 19.19 -10.24
CA GLN A 6 -12.60 19.97 -9.10
C GLN A 6 -11.35 19.27 -8.57
N GLN A 7 -10.18 19.78 -8.96
CA GLN A 7 -8.90 19.37 -8.40
C GLN A 7 -8.73 20.19 -7.12
N THR A 8 -8.86 19.55 -5.96
CA THR A 8 -8.65 20.21 -4.67
C THR A 8 -7.19 20.68 -4.57
N ASP A 9 -6.99 21.98 -4.37
CA ASP A 9 -5.67 22.56 -4.09
C ASP A 9 -5.27 22.23 -2.64
N TRP A 10 -4.44 21.18 -2.50
CA TRP A 10 -3.93 20.70 -1.23
C TRP A 10 -2.94 21.65 -0.56
N ASP A 11 -2.31 22.57 -1.29
CA ASP A 11 -1.37 23.55 -0.73
C ASP A 11 -2.14 24.75 -0.15
N ALA A 12 -3.23 25.17 -0.78
CA ALA A 12 -4.13 26.17 -0.21
C ALA A 12 -4.80 25.67 1.08
N LEU A 13 -5.28 24.42 1.10
CA LEU A 13 -5.92 23.82 2.29
C LEU A 13 -4.96 23.74 3.47
N ARG A 14 -3.70 23.30 3.24
CA ARG A 14 -2.67 23.28 4.29
C ARG A 14 -2.34 24.67 4.83
N ARG A 15 -2.27 25.69 3.96
CA ARG A 15 -2.08 27.08 4.40
C ARG A 15 -3.25 27.61 5.23
N ALA A 16 -4.49 27.22 4.90
CA ALA A 16 -5.66 27.59 5.68
C ALA A 16 -5.67 26.88 7.05
N ALA A 17 -5.33 25.59 7.10
CA ALA A 17 -5.21 24.84 8.34
C ALA A 17 -4.14 25.43 9.28
N ALA A 18 -2.97 25.81 8.73
CA ALA A 18 -1.91 26.46 9.51
C ALA A 18 -2.32 27.81 10.13
N LYS A 19 -3.37 28.45 9.60
CA LYS A 19 -3.94 29.70 10.12
C LYS A 19 -5.06 29.46 11.14
N GLY A 20 -5.36 28.21 11.49
CA GLY A 20 -6.43 27.87 12.44
C GLY A 20 -7.80 28.30 11.95
N LYS A 21 -8.04 28.22 10.63
CA LYS A 21 -9.34 28.58 10.07
C LYS A 21 -10.38 27.55 10.57
N PRO A 22 -11.49 27.98 11.22
CA PRO A 22 -12.52 27.08 11.70
C PRO A 22 -13.09 26.23 10.56
N VAL A 23 -13.36 24.97 10.87
CA VAL A 23 -14.04 24.05 9.97
C VAL A 23 -15.55 24.35 10.10
N PRO A 24 -16.26 24.59 8.98
CA PRO A 24 -17.71 24.77 9.04
C PRO A 24 -18.37 23.53 9.68
N PHE A 25 -19.23 23.76 10.65
CA PHE A 25 -20.03 22.75 11.33
C PHE A 25 -21.51 23.02 11.09
N ASP A 26 -22.25 22.01 10.69
CA ASP A 26 -23.71 22.02 10.56
C ASP A 26 -24.33 20.96 11.48
N ALA A 27 -25.12 21.39 12.47
CA ALA A 27 -25.71 20.49 13.46
C ALA A 27 -26.74 19.51 12.89
N ASP A 28 -27.27 19.76 11.68
CA ASP A 28 -28.23 18.87 11.02
C ASP A 28 -27.52 17.74 10.25
N ASP A 29 -26.32 17.98 9.72
CA ASP A 29 -25.58 17.05 8.85
C ASP A 29 -24.34 16.41 9.53
N ASP A 30 -23.68 17.12 10.44
CA ASP A 30 -22.41 16.71 11.05
C ASP A 30 -22.63 16.05 12.42
N LEU A 31 -21.80 15.03 12.71
CA LEU A 31 -21.92 14.24 13.94
C LEU A 31 -21.40 14.98 15.19
N TYR A 32 -20.43 15.87 15.04
CA TYR A 32 -19.85 16.66 16.12
C TYR A 32 -19.19 17.93 15.54
N ASP A 33 -19.05 18.96 16.37
CA ASP A 33 -18.27 20.15 16.02
C ASP A 33 -16.76 19.83 16.13
N PRO A 34 -16.00 19.83 15.03
CA PRO A 34 -14.56 19.55 15.04
C PRO A 34 -13.72 20.63 15.72
N ASP A 35 -14.25 21.84 15.92
CA ASP A 35 -13.56 22.94 16.61
C ASP A 35 -13.92 22.99 18.13
N ASP A 36 -14.85 22.16 18.62
CA ASP A 36 -15.15 21.98 20.04
C ASP A 36 -14.39 20.77 20.62
N GLU A 37 -13.43 21.04 21.50
CA GLU A 37 -12.56 20.00 22.08
C GLU A 37 -13.32 18.94 22.90
N ALA A 38 -14.43 19.31 23.55
CA ALA A 38 -15.20 18.40 24.39
C ALA A 38 -16.01 17.42 23.52
N MET A 39 -16.65 17.93 22.47
CA MET A 39 -17.40 17.10 21.53
C MET A 39 -16.47 16.15 20.75
N VAL A 40 -15.28 16.61 20.36
CA VAL A 40 -14.26 15.76 19.76
C VAL A 40 -13.87 14.63 20.71
N ALA A 41 -13.58 14.93 21.98
CA ALA A 41 -13.16 13.91 22.94
C ALA A 41 -14.23 12.82 23.14
N GLU A 42 -15.49 13.21 23.21
CA GLU A 42 -16.63 12.29 23.32
C GLU A 42 -16.74 11.39 22.09
N ALA A 43 -16.75 11.97 20.89
CA ALA A 43 -16.85 11.23 19.63
C ALA A 43 -15.71 10.22 19.44
N TRP A 44 -14.48 10.60 19.80
CA TRP A 44 -13.32 9.71 19.71
C TRP A 44 -13.28 8.64 20.80
N SER A 45 -13.94 8.85 21.95
CA SER A 45 -14.04 7.85 23.02
C SER A 45 -14.90 6.64 22.62
N GLU A 46 -15.91 6.87 21.79
CA GLU A 46 -16.80 5.84 21.25
C GLU A 46 -16.24 5.17 19.99
N GLY A 47 -15.30 5.83 19.31
CA GLY A 47 -14.67 5.37 18.08
C GLY A 47 -13.85 4.09 18.26
N ARG A 48 -14.29 2.99 17.64
CA ARG A 48 -13.48 1.76 17.51
C ARG A 48 -12.66 1.78 16.23
N VAL A 49 -11.35 1.98 16.34
CA VAL A 49 -10.42 1.79 15.22
C VAL A 49 -10.21 0.29 15.00
N THR A 50 -10.92 -0.28 14.03
CA THR A 50 -10.61 -1.63 13.55
C THR A 50 -9.43 -1.55 12.57
N VAL A 51 -8.21 -1.72 13.09
CA VAL A 51 -7.04 -1.89 12.22
C VAL A 51 -7.24 -3.18 11.44
N THR A 52 -7.70 -3.06 10.20
CA THR A 52 -7.79 -4.19 9.30
C THR A 52 -6.36 -4.72 9.16
N LYS A 53 -6.12 -6.01 9.48
CA LYS A 53 -4.79 -6.63 9.29
C LYS A 53 -4.39 -6.52 7.83
N MET A 54 -3.57 -5.52 7.50
CA MET A 54 -3.06 -5.29 6.16
C MET A 54 -2.08 -6.41 5.78
N GLY A 55 -2.60 -7.49 5.18
CA GLY A 55 -1.85 -8.48 4.40
C GLY A 55 -0.53 -8.99 5.00
N ARG A 56 0.37 -9.41 4.11
CA ARG A 56 1.72 -9.87 4.48
C ARG A 56 2.48 -8.69 5.10
N PRO A 57 3.09 -8.87 6.30
CA PRO A 57 3.96 -7.85 6.89
C PRO A 57 4.99 -7.34 5.88
N PRO A 58 5.27 -6.02 5.85
CA PRO A 58 6.26 -5.46 4.94
C PRO A 58 7.62 -6.12 5.20
N VAL A 59 8.19 -6.71 4.15
CA VAL A 59 9.52 -7.32 4.17
C VAL A 59 10.52 -6.27 3.71
N ALA A 60 11.63 -6.10 4.44
CA ALA A 60 12.65 -5.08 4.14
C ALA A 60 13.19 -5.18 2.71
N ILE A 61 13.39 -6.42 2.22
CA ILE A 61 13.78 -6.69 0.84
C ILE A 61 12.72 -7.62 0.24
N LYS A 62 11.98 -7.11 -0.75
CA LYS A 62 11.05 -7.93 -1.53
C LYS A 62 11.85 -8.80 -2.49
N ARG A 63 11.40 -10.04 -2.71
CA ARG A 63 11.98 -10.88 -3.77
C ARG A 63 11.74 -10.19 -5.12
N PRO A 64 12.79 -9.76 -5.84
CA PRO A 64 12.62 -9.12 -7.13
C PRO A 64 12.14 -10.11 -8.18
N THR A 65 11.41 -9.62 -9.17
CA THR A 65 11.05 -10.42 -10.36
C THR A 65 12.26 -10.52 -11.28
N LEU A 66 12.59 -11.74 -11.70
CA LEU A 66 13.58 -11.98 -12.75
C LEU A 66 12.87 -11.98 -14.11
N ASN A 67 13.12 -10.98 -14.95
CA ASN A 67 12.62 -10.92 -16.31
C ASN A 67 13.76 -11.23 -17.29
N MET A 68 13.75 -12.43 -17.87
CA MET A 68 14.74 -12.86 -18.85
C MET A 68 14.12 -13.87 -19.83
N ARG A 69 14.74 -14.03 -21.01
CA ARG A 69 14.38 -15.07 -21.97
C ARG A 69 15.08 -16.38 -21.57
N ILE A 70 14.37 -17.49 -21.71
CA ILE A 70 14.85 -18.86 -21.47
C ILE A 70 14.43 -19.69 -22.69
N ASP A 71 15.29 -20.62 -23.11
CA ASP A 71 14.99 -21.53 -24.21
C ASP A 71 13.72 -22.35 -23.92
N ALA A 72 12.96 -22.63 -24.98
CA ALA A 72 11.61 -23.20 -24.86
C ALA A 72 11.62 -24.63 -24.28
N ASP A 73 12.62 -25.42 -24.67
CA ASP A 73 12.85 -26.80 -24.20
C ASP A 73 13.23 -26.83 -22.71
N VAL A 74 14.12 -25.93 -22.28
CA VAL A 74 14.51 -25.76 -20.87
C VAL A 74 13.28 -25.39 -20.04
N MET A 75 12.48 -24.44 -20.50
CA MET A 75 11.27 -24.03 -19.80
C MET A 75 10.24 -25.16 -19.70
N ALA A 76 10.09 -25.96 -20.77
CA ALA A 76 9.21 -27.13 -20.77
C ALA A 76 9.67 -28.17 -19.74
N HIS A 77 10.97 -28.48 -19.70
CA HIS A 77 11.54 -29.41 -18.73
C HIS A 77 11.35 -28.94 -17.28
N LEU A 78 11.61 -27.64 -17.02
CA LEU A 78 11.40 -27.04 -15.71
C LEU A 78 9.94 -27.13 -15.26
N ARG A 79 8.98 -26.79 -16.12
CA ARG A 79 7.55 -26.90 -15.79
C ARG A 79 7.12 -28.36 -15.55
N ALA A 80 7.65 -29.30 -16.35
CA ALA A 80 7.37 -30.74 -16.22
C ALA A 80 7.84 -31.30 -14.86
N SER A 81 8.85 -30.69 -14.23
CA SER A 81 9.28 -31.08 -12.87
C SER A 81 8.21 -30.85 -11.79
N GLY A 82 7.11 -30.17 -12.11
CA GLY A 82 5.94 -30.04 -11.25
C GLY A 82 5.98 -28.85 -10.29
N LYS A 83 5.12 -28.90 -9.26
CA LYS A 83 4.97 -27.79 -8.29
C LYS A 83 6.31 -27.45 -7.63
N GLY A 84 6.62 -26.15 -7.55
CA GLY A 84 7.84 -25.66 -6.92
C GLY A 84 9.08 -25.61 -7.84
N TRP A 85 8.93 -25.84 -9.15
CA TRP A 85 10.04 -25.75 -10.10
C TRP A 85 10.77 -24.40 -10.06
N GLN A 86 10.06 -23.28 -9.86
CA GLN A 86 10.68 -21.95 -9.70
C GLN A 86 11.57 -21.87 -8.45
N THR A 87 11.15 -22.49 -7.34
CA THR A 87 11.96 -22.56 -6.12
C THR A 87 13.22 -23.38 -6.35
N ARG A 88 13.13 -24.47 -7.13
CA ARG A 88 14.30 -25.28 -7.52
C ARG A 88 15.27 -24.48 -8.41
N VAL A 89 14.76 -23.76 -9.41
CA VAL A 89 15.58 -22.87 -10.25
C VAL A 89 16.30 -21.83 -9.39
N ASN A 90 15.58 -21.17 -8.48
CA ASN A 90 16.19 -20.19 -7.58
C ASN A 90 17.26 -20.80 -6.67
N LYS A 91 17.11 -22.06 -6.26
CA LYS A 91 18.15 -22.77 -5.50
C LYS A 91 19.40 -22.97 -6.35
N VAL A 92 19.26 -23.47 -7.58
CA VAL A 92 20.39 -23.66 -8.50
C VAL A 92 21.11 -22.33 -8.79
N LEU A 93 20.37 -21.24 -9.03
CA LEU A 93 20.97 -19.92 -9.22
C LEU A 93 21.75 -19.46 -7.99
N ARG A 94 21.22 -19.70 -6.78
CA ARG A 94 21.92 -19.35 -5.54
C ARG A 94 23.20 -20.15 -5.37
N ASP A 95 23.11 -21.46 -5.57
CA ASP A 95 24.24 -22.37 -5.45
C ASP A 95 25.33 -22.01 -6.49
N ALA A 96 24.94 -21.64 -7.72
CA ALA A 96 25.88 -21.23 -8.75
C ALA A 96 26.64 -19.93 -8.42
N VAL A 97 25.94 -18.93 -7.85
CA VAL A 97 26.56 -17.67 -7.38
C VAL A 97 27.47 -17.93 -6.18
N GLU A 98 27.05 -18.76 -5.22
CA GLU A 98 27.84 -19.08 -4.03
C GLU A 98 29.13 -19.84 -4.38
N ASN A 99 29.06 -20.73 -5.38
CA ASN A 99 30.22 -21.47 -5.88
C ASN A 99 31.04 -20.70 -6.94
N GLY A 100 30.67 -19.46 -7.29
CA GLY A 100 31.41 -18.63 -8.25
C GLY A 100 31.37 -19.12 -9.69
N VAL A 101 30.37 -19.92 -10.06
CA VAL A 101 30.12 -20.37 -11.44
C VAL A 101 29.39 -19.29 -12.24
N LEU A 102 28.71 -18.38 -11.54
CA LEU A 102 28.00 -17.22 -12.05
C LEU A 102 28.45 -15.93 -11.36
#